data_AF-A0A367U6B8-F1
#
_entry.id   AF-A0A367U6B8-F1
#
_cell.length_a   1.000
_cell.length_b   1.000
_cell.length_c   1.000
_cell.angle_alpha   90.00
_cell.angle_beta   90.00
_cell.angle_gamma   90.00
#
_symmetry.space_group_name_H-M   'P 1'
#
loop_
_entity.id
_entity.type
_entity.pdbx_description
1 polymer ?
#
loop_
_entity_poly.entity_id
_entity_poly.type
_entity_poly.pdbx_seq_one_letter_code
_entity_poly.pdbx_strand_id
1 'polypeptide(L)' 'MDDKYKVQGAAALSICESLLLCLGDMGLMTDKDIIGILEDAANGHVTGEPGVEVDDHHQAVHDLIKAIIKGGNSVRHPA' A
#
# COMPACT_ATOMS: atom_id res chain seq x y z
N MET A 1 9.92 12.59 13.04
CA MET A 1 10.33 11.23 12.63
C MET A 1 11.79 11.25 12.19
N ASP A 2 12.64 10.43 12.80
CA ASP A 2 14.06 10.29 12.45
C ASP A 2 14.25 9.83 11.00
N ASP A 3 15.33 10.27 10.33
CA ASP A 3 15.64 9.88 8.95
C ASP A 3 15.72 8.36 8.76
N LYS A 4 16.10 7.64 9.81
CA LYS A 4 16.08 6.17 9.84
C LYS A 4 14.68 5.59 9.56
N TYR A 5 13.61 6.16 10.13
CA TYR A 5 12.24 5.67 9.91
C TYR A 5 11.77 5.94 8.47
N LYS A 6 12.18 7.06 7.87
CA LYS A 6 11.89 7.34 6.46
C LYS A 6 12.60 6.34 5.53
N VAL A 7 13.88 6.06 5.80
CA VAL A 7 14.65 5.07 5.04
C VAL A 7 14.07 3.67 5.21
N GLN A 8 13.67 3.29 6.43
CA GLN A 8 12.98 2.02 6.69
C GLN A 8 11.65 1.92 5.96
N GLY A 9 10.85 2.98 5.96
CA GLY A 9 9.58 3.03 5.23
C GLY A 9 9.75 2.89 3.72
N ALA A 10 10.72 3.60 3.14
CA ALA A 10 11.05 3.49 1.72
C ALA A 10 11.54 2.07 1.35
N ALA A 11 12.38 1.46 2.19
CA ALA A 11 12.84 0.10 1.99
C ALA A 11 11.69 -0.92 2.07
N ALA A 12 10.81 -0.80 3.07
CA ALA A 12 9.64 -1.67 3.20
C ALA A 12 8.71 -1.58 1.99
N LEU A 13 8.41 -0.35 1.52
CA LEU A 13 7.59 -0.14 0.33
C LEU A 13 8.22 -0.80 -0.90
N SER A 14 9.51 -0.58 -1.15
CA SER A 14 10.22 -1.17 -2.30
C SER A 14 10.23 -2.70 -2.28
N ILE A 15 10.35 -3.32 -1.10
CA ILE A 15 10.27 -4.78 -0.93
C ILE A 15 8.86 -5.28 -1.28
N CYS A 16 7.81 -4.63 -0.76
CA CYS A 16 6.44 -4.99 -1.05
C CYS A 16 6.08 -4.82 -2.53
N GLU A 17 6.55 -3.75 -3.17
CA GLU A 17 6.35 -3.53 -4.61
C GLU A 17 7.01 -4.62 -5.45
N SER A 18 8.26 -4.98 -5.13
CA SER A 18 8.99 -6.05 -5.81
C SER A 18 8.29 -7.41 -5.65
N LEU A 19 7.72 -7.66 -4.47
CA LEU A 19 6.95 -8.88 -4.23
C LEU A 19 5.66 -8.92 -5.06
N LEU A 20 4.87 -7.84 -5.07
CA LEU A 20 3.63 -7.77 -5.84
C LEU A 20 3.89 -7.86 -7.35
N LEU A 21 4.97 -7.24 -7.83
CA LEU A 21 5.48 -7.40 -9.20
C LEU A 21 5.75 -8.87 -9.53
N CYS A 22 6.56 -9.54 -8.71
CA CYS A 22 6.90 -10.95 -8.91
C CYS A 22 5.65 -11.85 -8.94
N LEU A 23 4.68 -11.61 -8.03
CA LEU A 23 3.43 -12.37 -8.00
C LEU A 23 2.58 -12.13 -9.25
N GLY A 24 2.55 -10.89 -9.77
CA GLY A 24 1.92 -10.55 -11.04
C GLY A 24 2.59 -11.22 -12.23
N ASP A 25 3.92 -11.14 -12.32
CA ASP A 25 4.74 -11.72 -13.39
C ASP A 25 4.60 -13.25 -13.46
N MET A 26 4.47 -13.90 -12.30
CA MET A 26 4.22 -15.34 -12.20
C MET A 26 2.76 -15.73 -12.55
N GLY A 27 1.88 -14.75 -12.77
CA GLY A 27 0.45 -14.97 -13.03
C GLY A 27 -0.33 -15.46 -11.81
N LEU A 28 0.22 -15.30 -10.60
CA LEU A 28 -0.44 -15.69 -9.35
C LEU A 28 -1.49 -14.67 -8.90
N MET A 29 -1.35 -13.42 -9.35
CA MET A 29 -2.26 -12.33 -9.06
C MET A 29 -2.55 -11.52 -10.33
N THR A 30 -3.80 -11.10 -10.48
CA THR A 30 -4.17 -10.09 -11.48
C THR A 30 -3.99 -8.69 -10.92
N ASP A 31 -3.97 -7.67 -11.79
CA ASP A 31 -3.98 -6.26 -11.38
C ASP A 31 -5.12 -5.95 -10.40
N LYS A 32 -6.27 -6.60 -10.55
CA LYS A 32 -7.42 -6.43 -9.66
C LYS A 32 -7.14 -6.99 -8.27
N ASP A 33 -6.46 -8.12 -8.18
CA ASP A 33 -6.09 -8.72 -6.89
C ASP A 33 -5.07 -7.83 -6.17
N ILE A 34 -4.10 -7.28 -6.91
CA ILE A 34 -3.11 -6.34 -6.36
C ILE A 34 -3.79 -5.07 -5.85
N ILE A 35 -4.72 -4.49 -6.63
CA ILE A 35 -5.50 -3.33 -6.20
C ILE A 35 -6.33 -3.65 -4.96
N GLY A 36 -6.99 -4.81 -4.93
CA GLY A 36 -7.80 -5.26 -3.79
C GLY A 36 -6.98 -5.35 -2.49
N ILE A 37 -5.78 -5.94 -2.55
CA ILE A 37 -4.88 -5.99 -1.38
C ILE A 37 -4.53 -4.58 -0.88
N LEU A 38 -4.22 -3.64 -1.79
CA LEU A 38 -3.91 -2.27 -1.40
C LEU A 38 -5.13 -1.54 -0.82
N GLU A 39 -6.33 -1.80 -1.36
CA GLU A 39 -7.57 -1.25 -0.80
C GLU A 39 -7.86 -1.79 0.59
N ASP A 40 -7.70 -3.10 0.79
CA ASP A 40 -7.87 -3.74 2.10
C ASP A 40 -6.86 -3.19 3.11
N ALA A 41 -5.60 -3.03 2.72
CA ALA A 41 -4.57 -2.42 3.55
C ALA A 41 -4.92 -0.98 3.95
N ALA A 42 -5.37 -0.15 3.00
CA ALA A 42 -5.80 1.22 3.28
C ALA A 42 -6.99 1.24 4.25
N ASN A 43 -8.01 0.43 3.97
CA ASN A 43 -9.23 0.36 4.79
C ASN A 43 -8.93 -0.13 6.21
N GLY A 44 -7.95 -1.03 6.38
CA GLY A 44 -7.51 -1.51 7.69
C GLY A 44 -6.96 -0.41 8.60
N HIS A 45 -6.44 0.68 8.05
CA HIS A 45 -5.95 1.80 8.86
C HIS A 45 -7.06 2.72 9.37
N VAL A 46 -8.20 2.81 8.67
CA VAL A 46 -9.31 3.71 9.03
C VAL A 46 -10.51 2.99 9.63
N THR A 47 -10.51 1.65 9.61
CA THR A 47 -11.53 0.83 10.27
C THR A 47 -11.16 0.68 11.74
N GLY A 48 -11.48 1.69 12.55
CA GLY A 48 -11.35 1.63 14.01
C GLY A 48 -12.52 0.88 14.68
N GLU A 49 -12.33 0.45 15.92
CA GLU A 49 -13.45 0.01 16.77
C GLU A 49 -14.45 1.17 16.93
N PRO A 50 -15.77 0.90 17.02
CA PRO A 50 -16.76 1.93 17.25
C PRO A 50 -16.43 2.75 18.51
N GLY A 51 -16.15 4.05 18.33
CA GLY A 51 -15.79 4.96 19.42
C GLY A 51 -14.28 5.18 19.63
N VAL A 52 -13.42 4.59 18.80
CA VAL A 52 -11.99 4.91 18.75
C VAL A 52 -11.71 5.87 17.61
N GLU A 53 -11.20 7.05 17.93
CA GLU A 53 -10.75 8.02 16.93
C GLU A 53 -9.58 7.44 16.14
N VAL A 54 -9.67 7.50 14.81
CA VAL A 54 -8.55 7.16 13.93
C VAL A 54 -7.47 8.21 14.13
N ASP A 55 -6.27 7.78 14.51
CA ASP A 55 -5.18 8.74 14.69
C ASP A 55 -4.70 9.32 13.34
N ASP A 56 -4.11 10.52 13.39
CA ASP A 56 -3.60 11.23 12.20
C ASP A 56 -2.57 10.40 11.42
N HIS A 57 -1.86 9.49 12.08
CA HIS A 57 -0.86 8.64 11.44
C HIS A 57 -1.54 7.56 10.60
N HIS A 58 -2.55 6.90 11.12
CA HIS A 58 -3.37 5.90 10.43
C HIS A 58 -4.08 6.51 9.22
N GLN A 59 -4.63 7.72 9.36
CA GLN A 59 -5.24 8.44 8.24
C GLN A 59 -4.19 8.77 7.15
N ALA A 60 -3.00 9.24 7.55
CA ALA A 60 -1.93 9.53 6.61
C ALA A 60 -1.45 8.28 5.85
N VAL A 61 -1.42 7.11 6.50
CA VAL A 61 -1.08 5.84 5.83
C VAL A 61 -2.16 5.43 4.83
N HIS A 62 -3.44 5.53 5.20
CA HIS A 62 -4.56 5.28 4.28
C HIS A 62 -4.46 6.15 3.02
N ASP A 63 -4.23 7.45 3.19
CA ASP A 63 -4.16 8.40 2.08
C ASP A 63 -2.96 8.14 1.17
N LEU A 64 -1.82 7.75 1.75
CA LEU A 64 -0.64 7.36 0.99
C LEU A 64 -0.90 6.12 0.14
N ILE A 65 -1.54 5.08 0.69
CA ILE A 65 -1.86 3.86 -0.07
C ILE A 65 -2.84 4.17 -1.21
N LYS A 66 -3.87 5.00 -0.95
CA LYS A 66 -4.80 5.47 -2.01
C LYS A 66 -4.07 6.27 -3.10
N ALA A 67 -3.09 7.07 -2.72
CA ALA A 67 -2.25 7.79 -3.68
C ALA A 67 -1.41 6.83 -4.54
N ILE A 68 -0.85 5.75 -3.96
CA ILE A 68 -0.11 4.71 -4.70
C ILE A 68 -1.01 4.00 -5.72
N ILE A 69 -2.25 3.66 -5.35
CA ILE A 69 -3.22 3.06 -6.27
C ILE A 69 -3.51 3.99 -7.46
N LYS A 70 -3.67 5.29 -7.20
CA LYS A 70 -3.98 6.31 -8.22
C LYS A 70 -2.78 6.69 -9.09
N GLY A 71 -1.60 6.79 -8.49
CA GLY A 71 -0.35 7.21 -9.13
C GLY A 71 0.24 6.17 -10.08
N GLY A 72 -0.28 4.94 -10.04
CA GLY A 72 0.24 3.84 -10.83
C GLY A 72 1.49 3.30 -10.14
N ASN A 73 1.28 2.31 -9.28
CA ASN A 73 2.37 1.52 -8.74
C ASN A 73 3.15 0.87 -9.91
N SER A 74 4.46 0.62 -9.75
CA SER A 74 5.34 0.12 -10.84
C SER A 74 4.91 -1.25 -11.41
N VAL A 75 3.91 -1.88 -10.77
CA VAL A 75 3.17 -3.09 -11.14
C VAL A 75 2.26 -2.96 -12.37
N ARG A 76 1.89 -1.76 -12.82
CA ARG A 76 1.11 -1.64 -14.06
C ARG A 76 2.03 -1.84 -15.26
N HIS A 77 1.87 -2.98 -15.94
CA HIS A 77 2.45 -3.16 -17.27
C HIS A 77 1.85 -2.12 -18.23
N PRO A 78 2.67 -1.42 -19.06
CA PRO A 78 2.14 -0.61 -20.13
C PRO A 78 1.36 -1.50 -21.11
N ALA A 79 0.20 -1.01 -21.54
CA ALA A 79 -0.67 -1.67 -22.50
C ALA A 79 -0.03 -1.82 -23.89
#